data_AF-A0A3D5RRM8-F1
#
_entry.id   AF-A0A3D5RRM8-F1
#
_cell.length_a   1.000
_cell.length_b   1.000
_cell.length_c   1.000
_cell.angle_alpha   90.00
_cell.angle_beta   90.00
_cell.angle_gamma   90.00
#
_symmetry.space_group_name_H-M   'P 1'
#
loop_
_entity.id
_entity.type
_entity.pdbx_description
1 polymer ?
#
loop_
_entity_poly.entity_id
_entity_poly.type
_entity_poly.pdbx_seq_one_letter_code
_entity_poly.pdbx_strand_id
1 'polypeptide(L)'
;MHNFKLALAAVCVGLFSAFNPHPTVAAGENALGTPASPPGITFTPTQPQGRGMAYGGVGSTPSGLLSNASDMTLYTYNGEATCVGACLAEWEPLLAPDHALETADWTVVRQPDGTNQWAYYGKPLYTSLKDEKPGDLNGREEEGDWQVAQYKLPDGSLLAPSGITIRSSTRARGDVLVNHIGMTIYYLADKEGEACSRTCLESWTPLVAGELAGSFGDWTVVSRLDGIRQWAFQGQPLYTFTGDTEIGDAEGLHFDSRWRTAAIREYFMPEYVQMRKMSHFEYFTTRDGQTIYTRDRYVYTAGSFHADGGSTSKISVGRKIGTDACGGPCDDVWVPFEANAEDQPSGYWTIVTRSDSSRQWAYQGYALYTHTSDKNPGDMLGRDEFEYTDGSSALYWRVAVP
;
A
#
# COMPACT_ATOMS: atom_id res chain seq x y z
N MET A 1 41.73 -63.05 33.44
CA MET A 1 40.58 -62.54 32.65
C MET A 1 39.59 -61.91 33.62
N HIS A 2 39.03 -60.75 33.26
CA HIS A 2 38.00 -59.94 33.94
C HIS A 2 38.45 -58.65 34.65
N ASN A 3 38.32 -57.57 33.88
CA ASN A 3 37.66 -56.29 34.15
C ASN A 3 37.94 -55.50 35.42
N PHE A 4 38.60 -54.37 35.19
CA PHE A 4 38.76 -53.20 36.05
C PHE A 4 37.44 -52.43 36.26
N LYS A 5 37.22 -51.95 37.48
CA LYS A 5 36.30 -50.88 37.84
C LYS A 5 37.06 -49.77 38.60
N LEU A 6 36.70 -48.54 38.23
CA LEU A 6 36.66 -47.28 38.99
C LEU A 6 37.93 -46.51 39.39
N ALA A 7 38.02 -45.33 38.77
CA ALA A 7 38.09 -43.97 39.35
C ALA A 7 39.35 -43.49 40.10
N LEU A 8 39.95 -42.40 39.58
CA LEU A 8 40.14 -41.16 40.36
C LEU A 8 40.51 -39.95 39.47
N ALA A 9 40.25 -38.77 40.03
CA ALA A 9 40.17 -37.43 39.46
C ALA A 9 41.47 -36.80 38.93
N ALA A 10 41.32 -35.82 38.04
CA ALA A 10 42.27 -34.72 37.89
C ALA A 10 41.50 -33.40 37.63
N VAL A 11 41.78 -32.44 38.51
CA VAL A 11 41.31 -31.05 38.49
C VAL A 11 42.07 -30.28 37.41
N CYS A 12 41.37 -29.54 36.55
CA CYS A 12 41.99 -28.50 35.73
C CYS A 12 41.26 -27.17 35.93
N VAL A 13 42.05 -26.21 36.44
CA VAL A 13 41.74 -24.79 36.59
C VAL A 13 41.69 -24.17 35.19
N GLY A 14 40.52 -23.69 34.77
CA GLY A 14 40.35 -22.92 33.53
C GLY A 14 40.44 -21.42 33.82
N LEU A 15 41.40 -20.75 33.17
CA LEU A 15 41.52 -19.30 33.15
C LEU A 15 40.24 -18.65 32.61
N PHE A 16 39.76 -17.62 33.30
CA PHE A 16 38.78 -16.67 32.80
C PHE A 16 39.41 -15.81 31.69
N SER A 17 38.92 -15.94 30.46
CA SER A 17 39.00 -14.89 29.46
C SER A 17 37.60 -14.35 29.23
N ALA A 18 37.37 -13.12 29.68
CA ALA A 18 36.14 -12.37 29.46
C ALA A 18 36.03 -12.03 27.96
N PHE A 19 35.15 -12.74 27.25
CA PHE A 19 34.58 -12.26 26.01
C PHE A 19 33.26 -11.56 26.34
N ASN A 20 33.22 -10.25 26.12
CA ASN A 20 31.97 -9.49 26.10
C ASN A 20 31.05 -10.12 25.03
N PRO A 21 29.85 -10.60 25.37
CA PRO A 21 28.84 -10.84 24.35
C PRO A 21 28.39 -9.49 23.82
N HIS A 22 28.67 -9.21 22.55
CA HIS A 22 27.94 -8.20 21.80
C HIS A 22 26.44 -8.50 21.92
N PRO A 23 25.57 -7.47 22.07
CA PRO A 23 24.14 -7.69 22.02
C PRO A 23 23.78 -8.21 20.61
N THR A 24 23.40 -9.49 20.54
CA THR A 24 22.67 -10.04 19.40
C THR A 24 21.33 -9.34 19.35
N VAL A 25 21.23 -8.36 18.46
CA VAL A 25 19.94 -7.90 17.94
C VAL A 25 19.33 -9.10 17.21
N ALA A 26 18.19 -9.57 17.70
CA ALA A 26 17.37 -10.52 16.98
C ALA A 26 16.89 -9.84 15.69
N ALA A 27 17.40 -10.30 14.55
CA ALA A 27 16.87 -9.94 13.25
C ALA A 27 15.49 -10.59 13.10
N GLY A 28 14.44 -9.77 13.19
CA GLY A 28 13.10 -10.14 12.74
C GLY A 28 13.08 -10.23 11.22
N GLU A 29 12.67 -11.41 10.73
CA GLU A 29 11.91 -11.64 9.49
C GLU A 29 12.31 -10.82 8.25
N ASN A 30 13.21 -11.39 7.43
CA ASN A 30 13.39 -11.03 6.03
C ASN A 30 12.13 -11.46 5.21
N ALA A 31 11.02 -10.76 5.38
CA ALA A 31 10.22 -10.39 4.20
C ALA A 31 11.11 -9.47 3.36
N LEU A 32 10.93 -9.37 2.03
CA LEU A 32 11.57 -8.28 1.29
C LEU A 32 11.37 -7.00 2.12
N GLY A 33 12.44 -6.28 2.45
CA GLY A 33 12.40 -5.04 3.25
C GLY A 33 11.78 -3.90 2.46
N THR A 34 10.66 -4.19 1.84
CA THR A 34 9.94 -3.40 0.87
C THR A 34 9.19 -2.35 1.66
N PRO A 35 9.55 -1.07 1.54
CA PRO A 35 8.95 -0.07 2.38
C PRO A 35 7.47 0.10 2.10
N ALA A 36 6.73 0.41 3.15
CA ALA A 36 5.44 1.06 3.02
C ALA A 36 5.62 2.57 2.84
N SER A 37 4.55 3.27 2.42
CA SER A 37 4.50 4.73 2.56
C SER A 37 4.81 5.14 4.01
N PRO A 38 5.56 6.23 4.26
CA PRO A 38 5.83 6.66 5.62
C PRO A 38 4.55 7.02 6.38
N PRO A 39 4.56 6.90 7.71
CA PRO A 39 3.45 7.35 8.54
C PRO A 39 3.18 8.85 8.36
N GLY A 40 1.90 9.22 8.32
CA GLY A 40 1.44 10.59 8.12
C GLY A 40 1.39 11.05 6.65
N ILE A 41 1.84 10.21 5.71
CA ILE A 41 1.81 10.51 4.28
C ILE A 41 0.78 9.64 3.59
N THR A 42 -0.22 10.29 3.00
CA THR A 42 -1.35 9.63 2.36
C THR A 42 -1.40 9.95 0.87
N PHE A 43 -2.25 9.23 0.14
CA PHE A 43 -2.54 9.49 -1.25
C PHE A 43 -3.91 10.13 -1.36
N THR A 44 -3.97 11.32 -1.96
CA THR A 44 -5.25 11.88 -2.36
C THR A 44 -5.70 11.15 -3.62
N PRO A 45 -6.84 10.43 -3.59
CA PRO A 45 -7.44 9.91 -4.81
C PRO A 45 -7.80 11.12 -5.66
N THR A 46 -7.29 11.19 -6.89
CA THR A 46 -7.42 12.34 -7.77
C THR A 46 -8.87 12.84 -7.77
N GLN A 47 -9.10 14.05 -7.27
CA GLN A 47 -10.39 14.72 -7.33
C GLN A 47 -10.43 15.39 -8.71
N PRO A 48 -11.16 14.88 -9.72
CA PRO A 48 -11.29 15.62 -10.97
C PRO A 48 -12.26 16.77 -10.68
N GLN A 49 -11.73 17.87 -10.17
CA GLN A 49 -12.40 19.15 -10.16
C GLN A 49 -12.30 19.72 -11.59
N GLY A 50 -13.29 19.40 -12.43
CA GLY A 50 -13.56 20.20 -13.63
C GLY A 50 -13.37 19.51 -14.98
N ARG A 51 -14.50 19.33 -15.66
CA ARG A 51 -14.76 19.31 -17.12
C ARG A 51 -13.78 18.59 -18.06
N GLY A 52 -14.26 17.46 -18.60
CA GLY A 52 -14.26 17.24 -20.06
C GLY A 52 -13.30 16.18 -20.59
N MET A 53 -13.89 15.03 -20.96
CA MET A 53 -13.50 14.09 -22.03
C MET A 53 -12.01 13.79 -22.28
N ALA A 54 -11.64 12.53 -22.00
CA ALA A 54 -10.79 11.76 -22.92
C ALA A 54 -11.19 10.27 -22.84
N TYR A 55 -12.09 9.85 -23.74
CA TYR A 55 -12.19 8.45 -24.15
C TYR A 55 -11.14 8.23 -25.24
N GLY A 56 -10.29 7.22 -25.07
CA GLY A 56 -9.38 6.74 -26.11
C GLY A 56 -7.92 7.14 -25.90
N GLY A 57 -7.24 6.41 -25.01
CA GLY A 57 -5.80 6.43 -24.86
C GLY A 57 -5.41 5.72 -23.58
N VAL A 58 -4.45 4.80 -23.64
CA VAL A 58 -3.65 4.41 -22.46
C VAL A 58 -2.90 5.68 -22.05
N GLY A 59 -3.59 6.53 -21.30
CA GLY A 59 -3.17 7.85 -20.88
C GLY A 59 -3.57 7.97 -19.43
N SER A 60 -2.68 7.50 -18.56
CA SER A 60 -2.74 7.63 -17.11
C SER A 60 -3.09 9.07 -16.74
N THR A 61 -4.28 9.28 -16.20
CA THR A 61 -4.49 10.37 -15.25
C THR A 61 -3.40 10.26 -14.19
N PRO A 62 -2.74 11.32 -13.71
CA PRO A 62 -1.77 11.19 -12.62
C PRO A 62 -2.49 10.62 -11.40
N SER A 63 -2.32 9.31 -11.20
CA SER A 63 -2.75 8.59 -10.02
C SER A 63 -1.70 8.84 -8.94
N GLY A 64 -2.12 9.40 -7.80
CA GLY A 64 -1.28 9.54 -6.61
C GLY A 64 -0.74 10.95 -6.36
N LEU A 65 -1.61 11.95 -6.15
CA LEU A 65 -1.15 13.16 -5.47
C LEU A 65 -0.80 12.79 -4.03
N LEU A 66 0.35 13.26 -3.54
CA LEU A 66 0.73 13.05 -2.15
C LEU A 66 0.02 14.09 -1.27
N SER A 67 -0.50 13.63 -0.15
CA SER A 67 -1.12 14.47 0.88
C SER A 67 -0.61 14.09 2.27
N ASN A 68 -0.83 14.98 3.23
CA ASN A 68 -0.59 14.65 4.63
C ASN A 68 -1.81 13.93 5.24
N ALA A 69 -1.66 13.50 6.50
CA ALA A 69 -2.70 12.88 7.31
C ALA A 69 -4.05 13.63 7.35
N SER A 70 -4.05 14.94 7.10
CA SER A 70 -5.24 15.80 7.06
C SER A 70 -5.76 16.02 5.63
N ASP A 71 -5.33 15.22 4.66
CA ASP A 71 -5.66 15.31 3.23
C ASP A 71 -5.27 16.65 2.58
N MET A 72 -4.35 17.41 3.19
CA MET A 72 -3.78 18.61 2.58
C MET A 72 -2.71 18.24 1.57
N THR A 73 -2.73 18.90 0.41
CA THR A 73 -1.81 18.63 -0.70
C THR A 73 -0.37 18.89 -0.30
N LEU A 74 0.52 17.97 -0.65
CA LEU A 74 1.96 18.15 -0.49
C LEU A 74 2.57 18.71 -1.77
N TYR A 75 3.60 19.53 -1.61
CA TYR A 75 4.34 20.18 -2.68
C TYR A 75 5.84 19.97 -2.54
N THR A 76 6.52 19.98 -3.67
CA THR A 76 7.98 20.02 -3.76
C THR A 76 8.43 21.30 -4.44
N TYR A 77 9.58 21.81 -4.00
CA TYR A 77 10.25 22.94 -4.65
C TYR A 77 11.28 22.44 -5.68
N ASN A 78 11.27 23.03 -6.88
CA ASN A 78 12.19 22.69 -7.98
C ASN A 78 13.32 23.70 -8.19
N GLY A 79 13.40 24.78 -7.41
CA GLY A 79 14.50 25.74 -7.49
C GLY A 79 15.80 25.24 -6.85
N GLU A 80 16.87 26.04 -6.97
CA GLU A 80 18.25 25.64 -6.63
C GLU A 80 18.51 25.48 -5.12
N ALA A 81 17.71 26.12 -4.25
CA ALA A 81 17.88 26.07 -2.80
C ALA A 81 16.59 25.66 -2.09
N THR A 82 16.70 24.75 -1.12
CA THR A 82 15.59 24.35 -0.25
C THR A 82 14.98 25.57 0.44
N CYS A 83 13.64 25.60 0.55
CA CYS A 83 12.95 26.66 1.29
C CYS A 83 13.37 26.65 2.77
N VAL A 84 14.04 27.73 3.18
CA VAL A 84 14.46 28.03 4.56
C VAL A 84 14.14 29.48 4.93
N GLY A 85 13.88 29.76 6.21
CA GLY A 85 13.65 31.11 6.70
C GLY A 85 12.30 31.69 6.25
N ALA A 86 12.29 32.85 5.61
CA ALA A 86 11.06 33.61 5.34
C ALA A 86 10.03 32.87 4.46
N CYS A 87 10.45 31.96 3.59
CA CYS A 87 9.51 31.18 2.77
C CYS A 87 8.69 30.18 3.60
N LEU A 88 9.15 29.79 4.81
CA LEU A 88 8.39 28.95 5.73
C LEU A 88 7.14 29.66 6.29
N ALA A 89 7.02 30.97 6.07
CA ALA A 89 5.81 31.73 6.39
C ALA A 89 4.66 31.45 5.41
N GLU A 90 4.90 30.83 4.26
CA GLU A 90 3.88 30.43 3.27
C GLU A 90 3.88 28.92 2.98
N TRP A 91 5.00 28.25 3.28
CA TRP A 91 5.26 26.85 2.98
C TRP A 91 5.65 26.10 4.25
N GLU A 92 4.65 25.48 4.87
CA GLU A 92 4.86 24.73 6.11
C GLU A 92 5.54 23.39 5.80
N PRO A 93 6.66 23.05 6.46
CA PRO A 93 7.32 21.76 6.24
C PRO A 93 6.48 20.58 6.71
N LEU A 94 6.49 19.49 5.92
CA LEU A 94 6.01 18.21 6.38
C LEU A 94 7.05 17.57 7.32
N LEU A 95 6.83 17.73 8.62
CA LEU A 95 7.75 17.21 9.63
C LEU A 95 7.79 15.67 9.62
N ALA A 96 8.99 15.13 9.77
CA ALA A 96 9.23 13.71 9.98
C ALA A 96 9.46 13.44 11.48
N PRO A 97 8.98 12.31 12.02
CA PRO A 97 9.30 11.91 13.39
C PRO A 97 10.80 11.87 13.66
N ASP A 98 11.22 12.07 14.91
CA ASP A 98 12.65 12.01 15.28
C ASP A 98 13.31 10.65 14.99
N HIS A 99 12.51 9.58 15.02
CA HIS A 99 12.91 8.21 14.73
C HIS A 99 12.55 7.76 13.30
N ALA A 100 12.24 8.71 12.42
CA ALA A 100 11.96 8.42 11.01
C ALA A 100 13.16 7.73 10.36
N LEU A 101 12.90 6.59 9.72
CA LEU A 101 13.90 5.88 8.92
C LEU A 101 13.71 6.25 7.45
N GLU A 102 14.83 6.57 6.79
CA GLU A 102 14.84 6.73 5.34
C GLU A 102 14.55 5.40 4.66
N THR A 103 13.74 5.41 3.62
CA THR A 103 13.39 4.18 2.93
C THR A 103 12.93 4.38 1.49
N ALA A 104 13.53 3.62 0.56
CA ALA A 104 13.38 3.79 -0.89
C ALA A 104 13.48 5.26 -1.32
N ASP A 105 12.37 5.83 -1.78
CA ASP A 105 12.28 7.20 -2.29
C ASP A 105 12.08 8.26 -1.19
N TRP A 106 11.95 7.84 0.07
CA TRP A 106 11.70 8.71 1.22
C TRP A 106 12.99 8.94 2.01
N THR A 107 13.37 10.20 2.18
CA THR A 107 14.54 10.59 2.97
C THR A 107 14.16 11.59 4.05
N VAL A 108 15.04 11.78 5.04
CA VAL A 108 14.84 12.70 6.15
C VAL A 108 15.84 13.83 6.03
N VAL A 109 15.32 15.04 5.81
CA VAL A 109 16.14 16.26 5.74
C VAL A 109 16.14 16.93 7.10
N ARG A 110 17.34 17.16 7.64
CA ARG A 110 17.52 17.93 8.88
C ARG A 110 17.49 19.42 8.58
N GLN A 111 16.52 20.12 9.14
CA GLN A 111 16.40 21.57 9.00
C GLN A 111 17.39 22.33 9.89
N PRO A 112 17.71 23.61 9.56
CA PRO A 112 18.60 24.44 10.38
C PRO A 112 18.12 24.65 11.82
N ASP A 113 16.81 24.60 12.06
CA ASP A 113 16.20 24.72 13.39
C ASP A 113 16.29 23.42 14.23
N GLY A 114 16.80 22.33 13.64
CA GLY A 114 16.89 21.04 14.30
C GLY A 114 15.58 20.25 14.28
N THR A 115 14.66 20.53 13.36
CA THR A 115 13.55 19.62 13.06
C THR A 115 13.90 18.67 11.92
N ASN A 116 13.22 17.52 11.85
CA ASN A 116 13.30 16.60 10.73
C ASN A 116 12.14 16.86 9.77
N GLN A 117 12.39 16.81 8.47
CA GLN A 117 11.39 16.98 7.42
C GLN A 117 11.43 15.81 6.46
N TRP A 118 10.25 15.33 6.04
CA TRP A 118 10.16 14.32 4.99
C TRP A 118 10.53 14.91 3.64
N ALA A 119 11.34 14.17 2.89
CA ALA A 119 11.63 14.43 1.49
C ALA A 119 11.24 13.22 0.64
N TYR A 120 10.76 13.50 -0.58
CA TYR A 120 10.41 12.48 -1.57
C TYR A 120 11.23 12.69 -2.83
N TYR A 121 11.94 11.64 -3.27
CA TYR A 121 12.98 11.73 -4.32
C TYR A 121 13.99 12.86 -4.05
N GLY A 122 14.42 12.97 -2.79
CA GLY A 122 15.39 13.99 -2.36
C GLY A 122 14.83 15.42 -2.34
N LYS A 123 13.53 15.62 -2.60
CA LYS A 123 12.88 16.93 -2.53
C LYS A 123 12.08 17.07 -1.23
N PRO A 124 12.41 18.02 -0.35
CA PRO A 124 11.66 18.27 0.87
C PRO A 124 10.19 18.61 0.57
N LEU A 125 9.29 18.11 1.41
CA LEU A 125 7.84 18.23 1.23
C LEU A 125 7.24 19.31 2.10
N TYR A 126 6.29 20.05 1.54
CA TYR A 126 5.63 21.18 2.20
C TYR A 126 4.12 21.15 1.98
N THR A 127 3.37 21.72 2.92
CA THR A 127 1.99 22.16 2.71
C THR A 127 1.97 23.67 2.39
N SER A 128 0.97 24.12 1.64
CA SER A 128 0.82 25.54 1.29
C SER A 128 -0.21 26.21 2.18
N LEU A 129 0.08 27.40 2.71
CA LEU A 129 -0.92 28.22 3.40
C LEU A 129 -2.02 28.76 2.48
N LYS A 130 -1.85 28.64 1.16
CA LYS A 130 -2.89 28.96 0.17
C LYS A 130 -3.97 27.88 0.09
N ASP A 131 -3.71 26.71 0.65
CA ASP A 131 -4.67 25.60 0.69
C ASP A 131 -5.45 25.69 2.01
N GLU A 132 -6.74 25.99 1.93
CA GLU A 132 -7.59 26.17 3.11
C GLU A 132 -8.33 24.88 3.50
N LYS A 133 -8.45 23.93 2.55
CA LYS A 133 -9.17 22.66 2.74
C LYS A 133 -8.50 21.51 2.01
N PRO A 134 -8.80 20.26 2.42
CA PRO A 134 -8.33 19.07 1.74
C PRO A 134 -8.58 19.06 0.24
N GLY A 135 -7.54 18.69 -0.51
CA GLY A 135 -7.56 18.62 -1.98
C GLY A 135 -7.42 19.96 -2.72
N ASP A 136 -7.26 21.09 -2.02
CA ASP A 136 -6.85 22.34 -2.67
C ASP A 136 -5.46 22.19 -3.33
N LEU A 137 -5.27 22.86 -4.47
CA LEU A 137 -4.02 22.83 -5.26
C LEU A 137 -3.47 24.25 -5.46
N ASN A 138 -3.84 25.21 -4.60
CA ASN A 138 -3.60 26.63 -4.79
C ASN A 138 -2.14 27.03 -4.60
N GLY A 139 -1.32 26.14 -4.02
CA GLY A 139 0.13 26.28 -3.96
C GLY A 139 0.83 26.02 -5.31
N ARG A 140 0.18 25.32 -6.26
CA ARG A 140 0.81 24.94 -7.53
C ARG A 140 1.10 26.16 -8.39
N GLU A 141 2.30 26.19 -8.98
CA GLU A 141 2.68 27.18 -9.98
C GLU A 141 2.79 26.52 -11.36
N GLU A 142 2.19 27.10 -12.40
CA GLU A 142 2.22 26.50 -13.75
C GLU A 142 3.59 26.66 -14.44
N GLU A 143 4.24 27.80 -14.22
CA GLU A 143 5.57 28.13 -14.74
C GLU A 143 6.58 28.40 -13.62
N GLY A 144 6.21 28.11 -12.38
CA GLY A 144 7.03 28.36 -11.20
C GLY A 144 7.66 27.10 -10.60
N ASP A 145 8.43 27.31 -9.54
CA ASP A 145 9.24 26.27 -8.92
C ASP A 145 8.41 25.33 -8.02
N TRP A 146 7.22 25.77 -7.58
CA TRP A 146 6.37 24.98 -6.69
C TRP A 146 5.45 24.05 -7.48
N GLN A 147 5.66 22.75 -7.32
CA GLN A 147 4.90 21.71 -7.98
C GLN A 147 4.21 20.81 -6.96
N VAL A 148 3.00 20.35 -7.28
CA VAL A 148 2.32 19.34 -6.48
C VAL A 148 3.21 18.10 -6.42
N ALA A 149 3.48 17.63 -5.21
CA ALA A 149 4.20 16.40 -4.96
C ALA A 149 3.34 15.25 -5.48
N GLN A 150 3.79 14.67 -6.57
CA GLN A 150 3.13 13.55 -7.21
C GLN A 150 3.91 12.31 -6.92
N TYR A 151 3.19 11.24 -6.60
CA TYR A 151 3.72 9.91 -6.63
C TYR A 151 4.38 9.66 -7.98
N LYS A 152 5.65 9.29 -7.93
CA LYS A 152 6.37 8.84 -9.11
C LYS A 152 6.48 7.34 -8.97
N LEU A 153 5.89 6.64 -9.93
CA LEU A 153 6.37 5.30 -10.24
C LEU A 153 7.88 5.42 -10.50
N PRO A 154 8.70 4.47 -10.05
CA PRO A 154 10.00 4.30 -10.64
C PRO A 154 9.76 4.25 -12.16
N ASP A 155 10.38 5.16 -12.91
CA ASP A 155 10.18 5.37 -14.37
C ASP A 155 10.65 4.18 -15.24
N GLY A 156 10.70 2.98 -14.65
CA GLY A 156 11.42 1.83 -15.17
C GLY A 156 12.93 1.93 -14.96
N SER A 157 13.45 2.94 -14.24
CA SER A 157 14.89 3.06 -13.91
C SER A 157 15.40 1.99 -12.96
N LEU A 158 14.52 1.14 -12.41
CA LEU A 158 15.00 -0.11 -11.86
C LEU A 158 15.57 -0.88 -13.05
N LEU A 159 16.89 -1.05 -13.10
CA LEU A 159 17.53 -1.94 -14.06
C LEU A 159 16.91 -3.32 -13.84
N ALA A 160 15.91 -3.64 -14.64
CA ALA A 160 15.16 -4.88 -14.60
C ALA A 160 15.40 -5.63 -15.92
N PRO A 161 15.36 -6.96 -15.90
CA PRO A 161 15.45 -7.75 -17.12
C PRO A 161 14.39 -7.32 -18.14
N SER A 162 14.72 -7.45 -19.42
CA SER A 162 13.78 -7.14 -20.50
C SER A 162 12.47 -7.90 -20.33
N GLY A 163 11.36 -7.19 -20.44
CA GLY A 163 10.03 -7.77 -20.25
C GLY A 163 9.60 -7.92 -18.79
N ILE A 164 10.29 -7.25 -17.86
CA ILE A 164 9.82 -7.04 -16.49
C ILE A 164 9.65 -5.53 -16.28
N THR A 165 8.55 -5.13 -15.68
CA THR A 165 8.26 -3.74 -15.33
C THR A 165 7.57 -3.67 -13.97
N ILE A 166 7.25 -2.47 -13.50
CA ILE A 166 6.58 -2.21 -12.21
C ILE A 166 5.16 -1.72 -12.48
N ARG A 167 4.20 -2.16 -11.67
CA ARG A 167 2.83 -1.64 -11.72
C ARG A 167 2.24 -1.52 -10.32
N SER A 168 1.59 -0.39 -10.06
CA SER A 168 0.73 -0.18 -8.90
C SER A 168 -0.49 -1.10 -8.96
N SER A 169 -0.75 -1.84 -7.88
CA SER A 169 -1.95 -2.67 -7.76
C SER A 169 -2.38 -2.77 -6.30
N THR A 170 -3.60 -2.33 -6.02
CA THR A 170 -4.20 -2.46 -4.69
C THR A 170 -4.53 -3.91 -4.36
N ARG A 171 -4.89 -4.73 -5.36
CA ARG A 171 -5.03 -6.20 -5.24
C ARG A 171 -3.70 -6.88 -4.88
N ALA A 172 -2.61 -6.45 -5.53
CA ALA A 172 -1.26 -6.96 -5.27
C ALA A 172 -0.59 -6.31 -4.04
N ARG A 173 -1.32 -5.41 -3.36
CA ARG A 173 -0.92 -4.70 -2.14
C ARG A 173 0.36 -3.90 -2.27
N GLY A 174 0.61 -3.31 -3.44
CA GLY A 174 1.86 -2.59 -3.64
C GLY A 174 2.13 -2.16 -5.07
N ASP A 175 3.32 -1.60 -5.25
CA ASP A 175 3.95 -1.48 -6.57
C ASP A 175 4.78 -2.73 -6.81
N VAL A 176 4.28 -3.59 -7.69
CA VAL A 176 4.78 -4.95 -7.85
C VAL A 176 5.45 -5.12 -9.20
N LEU A 177 6.44 -6.02 -9.25
CA LEU A 177 7.02 -6.48 -10.48
C LEU A 177 5.96 -7.26 -11.27
N VAL A 178 5.90 -6.98 -12.57
CA VAL A 178 5.01 -7.65 -13.52
C VAL A 178 5.78 -8.02 -14.77
N ASN A 179 5.36 -9.11 -15.44
CA ASN A 179 5.97 -9.50 -16.70
C ASN A 179 5.50 -8.61 -17.88
N HIS A 180 5.99 -8.88 -19.09
CA HIS A 180 5.72 -8.10 -20.31
C HIS A 180 4.25 -8.08 -20.75
N ILE A 181 3.42 -8.99 -20.24
CA ILE A 181 1.97 -9.03 -20.47
C ILE A 181 1.23 -8.32 -19.33
N GLY A 182 1.93 -8.03 -18.23
CA GLY A 182 1.36 -7.43 -17.04
C GLY A 182 0.79 -8.46 -16.05
N MET A 183 1.31 -9.68 -16.01
CA MET A 183 0.98 -10.64 -14.94
C MET A 183 1.84 -10.36 -13.71
N THR A 184 1.27 -10.49 -12.52
CA THR A 184 1.98 -10.24 -11.26
C THR A 184 3.06 -11.29 -11.04
N ILE A 185 4.23 -10.83 -10.59
CA ILE A 185 5.37 -11.69 -10.26
C ILE A 185 5.39 -11.91 -8.74
N TYR A 186 5.73 -13.13 -8.35
CA TYR A 186 5.71 -13.60 -6.97
C TYR A 186 7.01 -14.26 -6.58
N TYR A 187 7.20 -14.41 -5.27
CA TYR A 187 8.17 -15.30 -4.68
C TYR A 187 7.56 -16.07 -3.51
N LEU A 188 8.21 -17.17 -3.15
CA LEU A 188 7.83 -18.00 -2.01
C LEU A 188 8.68 -17.62 -0.80
N ALA A 189 8.05 -17.07 0.24
CA ALA A 189 8.72 -16.65 1.47
C ALA A 189 8.95 -17.83 2.44
N ASP A 190 9.65 -18.87 1.96
CA ASP A 190 10.13 -19.99 2.79
C ASP A 190 11.61 -19.80 3.18
N LYS A 191 12.12 -20.64 4.09
CA LYS A 191 13.53 -20.62 4.50
C LYS A 191 14.43 -20.56 3.26
N GLU A 192 15.35 -19.59 3.29
CA GLU A 192 16.16 -19.13 2.15
C GLU A 192 16.58 -20.25 1.18
N GLY A 193 16.20 -20.09 -0.09
CA GLY A 193 16.76 -20.84 -1.20
C GLY A 193 16.02 -22.11 -1.62
N GLU A 194 14.96 -22.54 -0.91
CA GLU A 194 14.17 -23.68 -1.36
C GLU A 194 13.16 -23.26 -2.44
N ALA A 195 13.61 -23.29 -3.70
CA ALA A 195 12.78 -23.01 -4.85
C ALA A 195 11.59 -23.99 -4.93
N CYS A 196 10.42 -23.50 -5.37
CA CYS A 196 9.27 -24.33 -5.67
C CYS A 196 9.67 -25.48 -6.61
N SER A 197 9.43 -26.72 -6.15
CA SER A 197 9.72 -27.97 -6.87
C SER A 197 8.50 -28.91 -6.93
N ARG A 198 8.42 -29.71 -8.00
CA ARG A 198 7.39 -30.74 -8.21
C ARG A 198 5.97 -30.17 -8.21
N THR A 199 5.14 -30.50 -7.22
CA THR A 199 3.68 -30.25 -7.24
C THR A 199 3.32 -28.77 -7.25
N CYS A 200 4.14 -27.89 -6.68
CA CYS A 200 3.86 -26.46 -6.76
C CYS A 200 4.05 -25.90 -8.17
N LEU A 201 4.84 -26.56 -9.05
CA LEU A 201 5.00 -26.13 -10.44
C LEU A 201 3.75 -26.37 -11.30
N GLU A 202 2.74 -27.06 -10.77
CA GLU A 202 1.43 -27.18 -11.42
C GLU A 202 0.67 -25.85 -11.44
N SER A 203 0.92 -24.97 -10.45
CA SER A 203 0.26 -23.65 -10.35
C SER A 203 1.23 -22.47 -10.45
N TRP A 204 2.54 -22.72 -10.33
CA TRP A 204 3.56 -21.69 -10.29
C TRP A 204 4.56 -21.89 -11.43
N THR A 205 4.58 -20.95 -12.37
CA THR A 205 5.48 -20.99 -13.52
C THR A 205 6.75 -20.19 -13.21
N PRO A 206 7.95 -20.80 -13.25
CA PRO A 206 9.20 -20.08 -13.04
C PRO A 206 9.39 -18.96 -14.06
N LEU A 207 9.84 -17.79 -13.61
CA LEU A 207 10.16 -16.67 -14.47
C LEU A 207 11.50 -16.94 -15.16
N VAL A 208 11.45 -17.34 -16.43
CA VAL A 208 12.63 -17.79 -17.19
C VAL A 208 13.62 -16.65 -17.43
N ALA A 209 14.89 -16.92 -17.14
CA ALA A 209 16.04 -16.09 -17.52
C ALA A 209 16.63 -16.57 -18.84
N GLY A 210 17.01 -15.64 -19.72
CA GLY A 210 17.61 -15.97 -21.00
C GLY A 210 18.97 -16.69 -20.87
N GLU A 211 19.37 -17.41 -21.91
CA GLU A 211 20.59 -18.24 -21.90
C GLU A 211 21.89 -17.45 -21.68
N LEU A 212 21.88 -16.15 -21.99
CA LEU A 212 23.02 -15.25 -21.77
C LEU A 212 22.80 -14.28 -20.60
N ALA A 213 21.71 -14.45 -19.85
CA ALA A 213 21.42 -13.61 -18.70
C ALA A 213 22.52 -13.76 -17.64
N GLY A 214 23.07 -12.62 -17.20
CA GLY A 214 23.95 -12.53 -16.04
C GLY A 214 23.24 -11.83 -14.87
N SER A 215 23.86 -11.88 -13.69
CA SER A 215 23.40 -11.13 -12.52
C SER A 215 23.79 -9.65 -12.65
N PHE A 216 22.92 -8.76 -12.17
CA PHE A 216 23.18 -7.32 -12.12
C PHE A 216 22.29 -6.65 -11.06
N GLY A 217 22.86 -5.76 -10.25
CA GLY A 217 22.15 -5.19 -9.10
C GLY A 217 21.56 -6.28 -8.22
N ASP A 218 20.27 -6.16 -7.90
CA ASP A 218 19.50 -7.12 -7.11
C ASP A 218 19.05 -8.36 -7.90
N TRP A 219 19.26 -8.39 -9.22
CA TRP A 219 18.87 -9.49 -10.09
C TRP A 219 19.96 -10.55 -10.17
N THR A 220 19.56 -11.80 -9.95
CA THR A 220 20.44 -12.96 -10.08
C THR A 220 19.76 -14.04 -10.92
N VAL A 221 20.55 -14.98 -11.43
CA VAL A 221 20.03 -16.15 -12.17
C VAL A 221 20.26 -17.42 -11.36
N VAL A 222 19.19 -18.12 -11.06
CA VAL A 222 19.21 -19.41 -10.38
C VAL A 222 19.14 -20.52 -11.43
N SER A 223 20.07 -21.47 -11.35
CA SER A 223 20.05 -22.68 -12.19
C SER A 223 19.29 -23.78 -11.46
N ARG A 224 18.15 -24.21 -12.03
CA ARG A 224 17.29 -25.22 -11.42
C ARG A 224 17.68 -26.63 -11.87
N LEU A 225 17.28 -27.62 -11.08
CA LEU A 225 17.52 -29.04 -11.37
C LEU A 225 16.73 -29.54 -12.61
N ASP A 226 15.65 -28.86 -12.96
CA ASP A 226 14.85 -29.12 -14.17
C ASP A 226 15.48 -28.52 -15.44
N GLY A 227 16.64 -27.88 -15.33
CA GLY A 227 17.36 -27.27 -16.45
C GLY A 227 16.90 -25.85 -16.79
N ILE A 228 15.87 -25.32 -16.12
CA ILE A 228 15.41 -23.95 -16.33
C ILE A 228 16.35 -22.97 -15.62
N ARG A 229 16.80 -21.95 -16.34
CA ARG A 229 17.43 -20.76 -15.74
C ARG A 229 16.32 -19.81 -15.32
N GLN A 230 16.29 -19.42 -14.06
CA GLN A 230 15.21 -18.63 -13.46
C GLN A 230 15.73 -17.30 -12.95
N TRP A 231 14.99 -16.22 -13.19
CA TRP A 231 15.26 -14.93 -12.56
C TRP A 231 14.96 -14.99 -11.06
N ALA A 232 15.86 -14.45 -10.27
CA ALA A 232 15.66 -14.14 -8.87
C ALA A 232 15.89 -12.65 -8.64
N PHE A 233 15.11 -12.06 -7.75
CA PHE A 233 15.24 -10.67 -7.33
C PHE A 233 15.46 -10.62 -5.82
N GLN A 234 16.50 -9.90 -5.38
CA GLN A 234 16.91 -9.84 -3.97
C GLN A 234 17.09 -11.25 -3.35
N GLY A 235 17.66 -12.17 -4.14
CA GLY A 235 17.89 -13.56 -3.75
C GLY A 235 16.66 -14.48 -3.79
N GLN A 236 15.47 -13.95 -4.10
CA GLN A 236 14.22 -14.72 -4.14
C GLN A 236 13.90 -15.19 -5.57
N PRO A 237 13.78 -16.51 -5.84
CA PRO A 237 13.37 -17.02 -7.15
C PRO A 237 11.95 -16.58 -7.50
N LEU A 238 11.76 -16.10 -8.74
CA LEU A 238 10.52 -15.45 -9.16
C LEU A 238 9.60 -16.34 -10.00
N TYR A 239 8.31 -16.20 -9.80
CA TYR A 239 7.27 -17.01 -10.46
C TYR A 239 6.11 -16.13 -10.94
N THR A 240 5.38 -16.61 -11.94
CA THR A 240 4.02 -16.16 -12.25
C THR A 240 3.03 -17.23 -11.83
N PHE A 241 1.81 -16.83 -11.48
CA PHE A 241 0.76 -17.75 -11.04
C PHE A 241 -0.18 -18.11 -12.19
N THR A 242 -0.52 -19.39 -12.36
CA THR A 242 -1.41 -19.84 -13.45
C THR A 242 -2.87 -19.45 -13.23
N GLY A 243 -3.25 -19.12 -12.00
CA GLY A 243 -4.60 -18.65 -11.67
C GLY A 243 -4.80 -17.15 -11.90
N ASP A 244 -3.73 -16.39 -12.16
CA ASP A 244 -3.87 -15.03 -12.66
C ASP A 244 -4.24 -15.12 -14.15
N THR A 245 -5.36 -14.53 -14.54
CA THR A 245 -5.88 -14.61 -15.92
C THR A 245 -6.08 -13.25 -16.57
N GLU A 246 -6.16 -12.20 -15.76
CA GLU A 246 -6.27 -10.80 -16.19
C GLU A 246 -5.05 -9.99 -15.75
N ILE A 247 -4.77 -8.94 -16.52
CA ILE A 247 -3.74 -7.96 -16.19
C ILE A 247 -4.10 -7.29 -14.86
N GLY A 248 -3.24 -7.42 -13.85
CA GLY A 248 -3.47 -6.85 -12.53
C GLY A 248 -3.91 -7.86 -11.48
N ASP A 249 -4.23 -9.09 -11.88
CA ASP A 249 -4.57 -10.17 -10.96
C ASP A 249 -3.43 -10.42 -9.98
N ALA A 250 -3.82 -10.71 -8.74
CA ALA A 250 -2.93 -10.97 -7.63
C ALA A 250 -3.28 -12.28 -6.91
N GLU A 251 -3.87 -13.25 -7.62
CA GLU A 251 -4.54 -14.42 -7.04
C GLU A 251 -3.59 -15.39 -6.34
N GLY A 252 -2.32 -15.36 -6.73
CA GLY A 252 -1.27 -16.10 -6.05
C GLY A 252 -1.15 -15.80 -4.54
N LEU A 253 -1.57 -14.61 -4.08
CA LEU A 253 -1.58 -14.24 -2.66
C LEU A 253 -2.54 -15.09 -1.81
N HIS A 254 -3.57 -15.67 -2.43
CA HIS A 254 -4.59 -16.47 -1.74
C HIS A 254 -4.37 -17.98 -1.89
N PHE A 255 -3.34 -18.39 -2.65
CA PHE A 255 -3.06 -19.80 -2.89
C PHE A 255 -2.49 -20.49 -1.64
N ASP A 256 -1.49 -19.87 -1.01
CA ASP A 256 -0.86 -20.31 0.23
C ASP A 256 -0.24 -19.09 0.92
N SER A 257 -0.34 -19.01 2.25
CA SER A 257 0.07 -17.86 3.05
C SER A 257 1.58 -17.58 3.03
N ARG A 258 2.40 -18.39 2.35
CA ARG A 258 3.83 -18.17 2.14
C ARG A 258 4.14 -17.40 0.86
N TRP A 259 3.20 -17.32 -0.09
CA TRP A 259 3.42 -16.56 -1.32
C TRP A 259 3.30 -15.06 -1.07
N ARG A 260 4.20 -14.32 -1.69
CA ARG A 260 4.27 -12.87 -1.63
C ARG A 260 4.43 -12.31 -3.03
N THR A 261 3.85 -11.16 -3.29
CA THR A 261 4.11 -10.41 -4.52
C THR A 261 5.54 -9.88 -4.46
N ALA A 262 6.24 -9.93 -5.59
CA ALA A 262 7.57 -9.33 -5.69
C ALA A 262 7.41 -7.80 -5.76
N ALA A 263 7.23 -7.20 -4.59
CA ALA A 263 6.92 -5.79 -4.43
C ALA A 263 8.19 -4.95 -4.27
N ILE A 264 8.24 -3.83 -5.01
CA ILE A 264 9.23 -2.76 -4.81
C ILE A 264 8.76 -1.81 -3.70
N ARG A 265 7.45 -1.73 -3.49
CA ARG A 265 6.82 -1.02 -2.38
C ARG A 265 5.55 -1.74 -1.96
N GLU A 266 5.31 -1.90 -0.66
CA GLU A 266 4.06 -2.44 -0.15
C GLU A 266 3.11 -1.29 0.23
N TYR A 267 1.81 -1.48 0.05
CA TYR A 267 0.84 -0.50 0.49
C TYR A 267 0.53 -0.74 1.95
N PHE A 268 0.60 0.33 2.74
CA PHE A 268 0.19 0.31 4.14
C PHE A 268 -1.24 -0.23 4.27
N MET A 269 -1.45 -1.05 5.28
CA MET A 269 -2.75 -1.51 5.75
C MET A 269 -2.66 -1.68 7.27
N PRO A 270 -3.66 -1.22 8.05
CA PRO A 270 -3.65 -1.39 9.50
C PRO A 270 -3.50 -2.87 9.90
N GLU A 271 -2.72 -3.17 10.94
CA GLU A 271 -2.38 -4.56 11.33
C GLU A 271 -3.60 -5.42 11.68
N TYR A 272 -4.66 -4.79 12.16
CA TYR A 272 -5.92 -5.45 12.54
C TYR A 272 -6.95 -5.48 11.39
N VAL A 273 -6.57 -5.08 10.18
CA VAL A 273 -7.32 -5.29 8.95
C VAL A 273 -6.73 -6.48 8.20
N GLN A 274 -7.60 -7.26 7.58
CA GLN A 274 -7.22 -8.36 6.70
C GLN A 274 -7.96 -8.23 5.37
N MET A 275 -7.34 -8.75 4.30
CA MET A 275 -8.03 -8.97 3.04
C MET A 275 -8.55 -10.39 2.97
N ARG A 276 -9.82 -10.54 2.60
CA ARG A 276 -10.43 -11.82 2.28
C ARG A 276 -10.87 -11.82 0.83
N LYS A 277 -10.83 -12.99 0.22
CA LYS A 277 -11.33 -13.20 -1.12
C LYS A 277 -12.64 -13.97 -1.11
N MET A 278 -13.58 -13.52 -1.92
CA MET A 278 -14.72 -14.30 -2.39
C MET A 278 -14.57 -14.59 -3.89
N SER A 279 -15.43 -15.46 -4.43
CA SER A 279 -15.36 -15.97 -5.81
C SER A 279 -15.04 -14.94 -6.91
N HIS A 280 -15.40 -13.66 -6.75
CA HIS A 280 -15.24 -12.64 -7.81
C HIS A 280 -14.65 -11.30 -7.31
N PHE A 281 -14.35 -11.15 -6.02
CA PHE A 281 -13.77 -9.91 -5.50
C PHE A 281 -13.09 -10.13 -4.15
N GLU A 282 -12.17 -9.21 -3.84
CA GLU A 282 -11.50 -9.12 -2.55
C GLU A 282 -12.12 -7.99 -1.74
N TYR A 283 -12.09 -8.13 -0.42
CA TYR A 283 -12.68 -7.17 0.48
C TYR A 283 -11.94 -7.12 1.82
N PHE A 284 -12.11 -6.00 2.52
CA PHE A 284 -11.54 -5.82 3.84
C PHE A 284 -12.43 -6.43 4.92
N THR A 285 -11.78 -7.08 5.89
CA THR A 285 -12.39 -7.48 7.14
C THR A 285 -11.52 -7.06 8.31
N THR A 286 -12.10 -6.99 9.51
CA THR A 286 -11.32 -6.96 10.74
C THR A 286 -10.55 -8.28 10.91
N ARG A 287 -9.58 -8.31 11.82
CA ARG A 287 -8.85 -9.53 12.21
C ARG A 287 -9.75 -10.65 12.72
N ASP A 288 -10.88 -10.28 13.35
CA ASP A 288 -11.91 -11.22 13.81
C ASP A 288 -12.87 -11.65 12.69
N GLY A 289 -12.70 -11.11 11.48
CA GLY A 289 -13.41 -11.51 10.27
C GLY A 289 -14.72 -10.77 10.00
N GLN A 290 -15.01 -9.69 10.74
CA GLN A 290 -16.17 -8.84 10.45
C GLN A 290 -15.94 -8.03 9.18
N THR A 291 -16.91 -8.00 8.27
CA THR A 291 -16.79 -7.27 7.00
C THR A 291 -16.72 -5.76 7.24
N ILE A 292 -15.81 -5.10 6.52
CA ILE A 292 -15.69 -3.65 6.52
C ILE A 292 -16.45 -3.11 5.30
N TYR A 293 -17.20 -2.05 5.51
CA TYR A 293 -18.08 -1.43 4.55
C TYR A 293 -17.75 0.03 4.34
N THR A 294 -18.27 0.54 3.25
CA THR A 294 -18.30 1.95 2.92
C THR A 294 -19.67 2.34 2.40
N ARG A 295 -20.00 3.62 2.52
CA ARG A 295 -21.22 4.20 1.99
C ARG A 295 -20.92 5.03 0.75
N ASP A 296 -21.73 4.89 -0.29
CA ASP A 296 -21.64 5.71 -1.50
C ASP A 296 -23.03 6.09 -2.02
N ARG A 297 -23.11 6.89 -3.10
CA ARG A 297 -24.34 7.22 -3.79
C ARG A 297 -24.49 6.44 -5.08
N TYR A 298 -25.61 5.75 -5.22
CA TYR A 298 -26.09 5.21 -6.47
C TYR A 298 -27.02 6.24 -7.16
N VAL A 299 -26.77 6.53 -8.43
CA VAL A 299 -27.66 7.39 -9.23
C VAL A 299 -28.52 6.49 -10.12
N TYR A 300 -29.84 6.60 -9.99
CA TYR A 300 -30.78 5.88 -10.85
C TYR A 300 -30.74 6.48 -12.25
N THR A 301 -29.87 5.96 -13.12
CA THR A 301 -29.86 6.34 -14.53
C THR A 301 -30.94 5.55 -15.26
N ALA A 302 -32.09 6.17 -15.46
CA ALA A 302 -33.12 5.67 -16.35
C ALA A 302 -32.68 5.92 -17.81
N GLY A 303 -31.99 4.95 -18.44
CA GLY A 303 -31.68 5.01 -19.87
C GLY A 303 -30.42 4.27 -20.31
N SER A 304 -30.63 3.07 -20.86
CA SER A 304 -29.85 2.40 -21.93
C SER A 304 -28.32 2.39 -21.87
N PHE A 305 -27.78 1.16 -21.78
CA PHE A 305 -26.40 0.75 -22.08
C PHE A 305 -25.89 1.10 -23.51
N HIS A 306 -26.60 1.92 -24.29
CA HIS A 306 -26.32 2.22 -25.71
C HIS A 306 -26.57 3.68 -26.14
N ALA A 307 -26.70 4.64 -25.23
CA ALA A 307 -26.70 6.05 -25.63
C ALA A 307 -25.27 6.61 -25.63
N ASP A 308 -24.76 7.03 -26.80
CA ASP A 308 -23.58 7.89 -26.91
C ASP A 308 -23.80 9.14 -26.05
N GLY A 309 -23.06 9.23 -24.92
CA GLY A 309 -23.24 10.27 -23.90
C GLY A 309 -23.94 9.83 -22.60
N GLY A 310 -24.10 8.52 -22.36
CA GLY A 310 -24.62 7.96 -21.12
C GLY A 310 -23.92 8.50 -19.86
N SER A 311 -24.69 9.25 -19.05
CA SER A 311 -24.38 9.77 -17.71
C SER A 311 -22.93 10.20 -17.45
N THR A 312 -22.71 11.52 -17.39
CA THR A 312 -21.52 12.11 -16.76
C THR A 312 -21.56 11.84 -15.26
N SER A 313 -21.05 10.66 -14.88
CA SER A 313 -20.88 10.16 -13.51
C SER A 313 -20.59 11.28 -12.53
N LYS A 314 -21.56 11.63 -11.68
CA LYS A 314 -21.30 12.46 -10.50
C LYS A 314 -20.54 11.59 -9.51
N ILE A 315 -19.20 11.65 -9.58
CA ILE A 315 -18.15 11.53 -8.55
C ILE A 315 -18.49 10.60 -7.37
N SER A 316 -17.57 9.70 -6.98
CA SER A 316 -17.49 9.02 -5.66
C SER A 316 -18.04 9.86 -4.50
N VAL A 317 -19.35 9.77 -4.23
CA VAL A 317 -20.05 10.67 -3.30
C VAL A 317 -19.73 10.30 -1.87
N GLY A 318 -19.50 9.01 -1.61
CA GLY A 318 -19.03 8.52 -0.31
C GLY A 318 -17.84 9.30 0.24
N ARG A 319 -16.90 9.68 -0.64
CA ARG A 319 -15.75 10.53 -0.26
C ARG A 319 -16.14 11.93 0.21
N LYS A 320 -17.21 12.48 -0.35
CA LYS A 320 -17.68 13.85 -0.04
C LYS A 320 -18.57 13.91 1.20
N ILE A 321 -19.37 12.87 1.43
CA ILE A 321 -20.24 12.80 2.61
C ILE A 321 -19.46 12.44 3.87
N GLY A 322 -18.31 11.79 3.74
CA GLY A 322 -17.42 11.47 4.86
C GLY A 322 -18.16 10.74 5.98
N THR A 323 -18.02 11.24 7.20
CA THR A 323 -18.65 10.69 8.41
C THR A 323 -20.10 11.16 8.62
N ASP A 324 -20.50 12.25 7.96
CA ASP A 324 -21.75 12.98 8.25
C ASP A 324 -23.00 12.22 7.85
N ALA A 325 -22.87 11.21 6.97
CA ALA A 325 -24.00 10.43 6.50
C ALA A 325 -24.54 9.45 7.54
N CYS A 326 -23.75 9.08 8.56
CA CYS A 326 -24.16 8.12 9.59
C CYS A 326 -23.74 8.59 10.98
N GLY A 327 -24.75 8.98 11.76
CA GLY A 327 -24.63 9.37 13.17
C GLY A 327 -25.94 9.10 13.93
N GLY A 328 -25.86 9.00 15.26
CA GLY A 328 -27.03 8.76 16.10
C GLY A 328 -27.60 7.34 15.91
N PRO A 329 -28.91 7.14 15.64
CA PRO A 329 -29.49 5.80 15.46
C PRO A 329 -28.88 4.98 14.32
N CYS A 330 -28.18 5.62 13.38
CA CYS A 330 -27.42 4.92 12.35
C CYS A 330 -26.25 4.13 12.95
N ASP A 331 -25.57 4.70 13.96
CA ASP A 331 -24.40 4.08 14.60
C ASP A 331 -24.76 2.84 15.43
N ASP A 332 -26.04 2.67 15.78
CA ASP A 332 -26.56 1.45 16.45
C ASP A 332 -26.54 0.22 15.52
N VAL A 333 -26.50 0.45 14.20
CA VAL A 333 -26.50 -0.61 13.17
C VAL A 333 -25.18 -0.63 12.40
N TRP A 334 -24.68 0.55 12.06
CA TRP A 334 -23.47 0.80 11.28
C TRP A 334 -22.39 1.37 12.18
N VAL A 335 -21.61 0.48 12.78
CA VAL A 335 -20.60 0.84 13.76
C VAL A 335 -19.39 1.47 13.05
N PRO A 336 -18.96 2.70 13.39
CA PRO A 336 -17.75 3.28 12.83
C PRO A 336 -16.54 2.38 13.03
N PHE A 337 -15.73 2.18 11.99
CA PHE A 337 -14.47 1.45 12.12
C PHE A 337 -13.41 2.37 12.74
N GLU A 338 -13.32 2.33 14.07
CA GLU A 338 -12.49 3.24 14.86
C GLU A 338 -10.99 3.05 14.61
N ALA A 339 -10.25 4.16 14.68
CA ALA A 339 -8.79 4.19 14.72
C ALA A 339 -8.33 4.48 16.15
N ASN A 340 -7.33 3.74 16.63
CA ASN A 340 -6.75 3.94 17.96
C ASN A 340 -5.99 5.27 18.04
N ALA A 341 -5.67 5.72 19.26
CA ALA A 341 -4.91 6.96 19.48
C ALA A 341 -3.51 6.93 18.82
N GLU A 342 -2.84 5.78 18.85
CA GLU A 342 -1.49 5.62 18.29
C GLU A 342 -1.48 5.37 16.78
N ASP A 343 -2.65 5.14 16.17
CA ASP A 343 -2.71 4.84 14.74
C ASP A 343 -2.36 6.07 13.90
N GLN A 344 -1.49 5.84 12.91
CA GLN A 344 -1.02 6.86 11.97
C GLN A 344 -1.52 6.53 10.57
N PRO A 345 -2.17 7.49 9.87
CA PRO A 345 -2.63 7.25 8.52
C PRO A 345 -1.45 7.15 7.56
N SER A 346 -1.56 6.31 6.53
CA SER A 346 -0.53 6.18 5.52
C SER A 346 -1.08 5.58 4.23
N GLY A 347 -0.51 5.99 3.10
CA GLY A 347 -0.93 5.56 1.78
C GLY A 347 -2.42 5.82 1.54
N TYR A 348 -3.18 4.77 1.19
CA TYR A 348 -4.61 4.92 0.93
C TYR A 348 -5.48 4.95 2.20
N TRP A 349 -4.89 4.73 3.38
CA TRP A 349 -5.60 4.74 4.65
C TRP A 349 -5.45 6.09 5.32
N THR A 350 -6.57 6.79 5.47
CA THR A 350 -6.66 8.09 6.14
C THR A 350 -7.47 7.95 7.43
N ILE A 351 -7.36 8.92 8.33
CA ILE A 351 -8.18 8.97 9.54
C ILE A 351 -9.01 10.23 9.48
N VAL A 352 -10.32 10.06 9.59
CA VAL A 352 -11.30 11.14 9.65
C VAL A 352 -11.76 11.34 11.09
N THR A 353 -11.90 12.61 11.50
CA THR A 353 -12.42 12.97 12.82
C THR A 353 -13.93 13.16 12.73
N ARG A 354 -14.67 12.43 13.55
CA ARG A 354 -16.14 12.51 13.63
C ARG A 354 -16.58 13.73 14.44
N SER A 355 -17.87 14.08 14.37
CA SER A 355 -18.45 15.20 15.12
C SER A 355 -18.34 15.07 16.64
N ASP A 356 -18.22 13.84 17.16
CA ASP A 356 -18.00 13.53 18.57
C ASP A 356 -16.50 13.50 18.96
N SER A 357 -15.61 13.92 18.06
CA SER A 357 -14.15 13.88 18.19
C SER A 357 -13.52 12.48 18.18
N SER A 358 -14.29 11.42 17.96
CA SER A 358 -13.72 10.08 17.75
C SER A 358 -13.01 9.99 16.40
N ARG A 359 -12.04 9.08 16.32
CA ARG A 359 -11.23 8.83 15.11
C ARG A 359 -11.75 7.61 14.39
N GLN A 360 -12.00 7.74 13.10
CA GLN A 360 -12.51 6.67 12.25
C GLN A 360 -11.60 6.49 11.05
N TRP A 361 -11.33 5.24 10.66
CA TRP A 361 -10.59 4.98 9.43
C TRP A 361 -11.40 5.33 8.20
N ALA A 362 -10.69 5.80 7.18
CA ALA A 362 -11.15 5.92 5.83
C ALA A 362 -10.17 5.23 4.87
N TYR A 363 -10.70 4.62 3.81
CA TYR A 363 -9.88 4.04 2.74
C TYR A 363 -10.20 4.71 1.42
N GLN A 364 -9.17 5.21 0.73
CA GLN A 364 -9.30 6.03 -0.48
C GLN A 364 -10.35 7.15 -0.29
N GLY A 365 -10.33 7.80 0.87
CA GLY A 365 -11.25 8.89 1.25
C GLY A 365 -12.67 8.46 1.63
N TYR A 366 -12.99 7.17 1.67
CA TYR A 366 -14.29 6.69 2.11
C TYR A 366 -14.26 6.28 3.58
N ALA A 367 -15.12 6.87 4.42
CA ALA A 367 -15.27 6.45 5.82
C ALA A 367 -15.71 4.97 5.91
N LEU A 368 -15.10 4.23 6.84
CA LEU A 368 -15.24 2.79 6.98
C LEU A 368 -16.10 2.41 8.19
N TYR A 369 -16.90 1.36 8.02
CA TYR A 369 -17.85 0.91 9.04
C TYR A 369 -17.86 -0.62 9.12
N THR A 370 -18.32 -1.15 10.24
CA THR A 370 -18.76 -2.54 10.36
C THR A 370 -20.27 -2.59 10.63
N HIS A 371 -20.86 -3.76 10.53
CA HIS A 371 -22.32 -3.92 10.63
C HIS A 371 -22.70 -4.84 11.78
N THR A 372 -23.63 -4.42 12.64
CA THR A 372 -23.96 -5.16 13.87
C THR A 372 -24.63 -6.50 13.60
N SER A 373 -25.20 -6.72 12.41
CA SER A 373 -25.79 -8.03 12.04
C SER A 373 -24.75 -9.05 11.61
N ASP A 374 -23.52 -8.64 11.27
CA ASP A 374 -22.45 -9.56 10.89
C ASP A 374 -21.90 -10.25 12.15
N LYS A 375 -22.31 -11.51 12.37
CA LYS A 375 -21.98 -12.29 13.58
C LYS A 375 -20.90 -13.34 13.32
N ASN A 376 -20.78 -13.79 12.09
CA ASN A 376 -19.80 -14.79 11.68
C ASN A 376 -18.75 -14.19 10.75
N PRO A 377 -17.51 -14.70 10.78
CA PRO A 377 -16.46 -14.25 9.88
C PRO A 377 -16.84 -14.36 8.40
N GLY A 378 -16.90 -13.22 7.71
CA GLY A 378 -17.27 -13.12 6.29
C GLY A 378 -18.76 -12.92 6.03
N ASP A 379 -19.60 -12.75 7.07
CA ASP A 379 -20.96 -12.24 6.90
C ASP A 379 -20.92 -10.90 6.17
N MET A 380 -21.83 -10.71 5.21
CA MET A 380 -21.96 -9.48 4.42
C MET A 380 -23.38 -8.93 4.47
N LEU A 381 -24.03 -8.97 5.65
CA LEU A 381 -25.47 -8.76 5.76
C LEU A 381 -25.88 -7.29 5.59
N GLY A 382 -24.92 -6.36 5.68
CA GLY A 382 -25.16 -4.93 5.43
C GLY A 382 -24.97 -4.53 3.95
N ARG A 383 -24.51 -5.43 3.07
CA ARG A 383 -24.26 -5.05 1.67
C ARG A 383 -25.56 -4.74 0.92
N ASP A 384 -25.48 -3.85 -0.05
CA ASP A 384 -26.58 -3.47 -0.94
C ASP A 384 -27.83 -2.99 -0.19
N GLU A 385 -27.66 -2.46 1.03
CA GLU A 385 -28.72 -1.75 1.74
C GLU A 385 -28.84 -0.34 1.18
N PHE A 386 -30.03 0.01 0.67
CA PHE A 386 -30.30 1.28 0.03
C PHE A 386 -31.17 2.19 0.90
N GLU A 387 -30.75 3.44 1.05
CA GLU A 387 -31.56 4.52 1.57
C GLU A 387 -31.96 5.45 0.42
N TYR A 388 -33.25 5.45 0.09
CA TYR A 388 -33.80 6.30 -0.96
C TYR A 388 -33.86 7.75 -0.49
N THR A 389 -33.24 8.66 -1.25
CA THR A 389 -33.19 10.07 -0.88
C THR A 389 -34.34 10.88 -1.50
N ASP A 390 -34.30 11.12 -2.82
CA ASP A 390 -35.22 12.03 -3.51
C ASP A 390 -35.83 11.45 -4.81
N GLY A 391 -35.72 10.13 -4.99
CA GLY A 391 -36.24 9.42 -6.17
C GLY A 391 -35.32 9.44 -7.39
N SER A 392 -34.24 10.24 -7.38
CA SER A 392 -33.23 10.30 -8.44
C SER A 392 -31.89 9.65 -8.06
N SER A 393 -31.69 9.40 -6.76
CA SER A 393 -30.54 8.71 -6.22
C SER A 393 -30.87 7.94 -4.94
N ALA A 394 -29.99 7.04 -4.55
CA ALA A 394 -29.99 6.40 -3.24
C ALA A 394 -28.58 6.41 -2.67
N LEU A 395 -28.47 6.56 -1.35
CA LEU A 395 -27.25 6.17 -0.66
C LEU A 395 -27.30 4.66 -0.47
N TYR A 396 -26.16 4.00 -0.61
CA TYR A 396 -26.10 2.56 -0.38
C TYR A 396 -24.81 2.15 0.29
N TRP A 397 -24.92 1.08 1.05
CA TRP A 397 -23.81 0.42 1.71
C TRP A 397 -23.24 -0.65 0.81
N ARG A 398 -21.93 -0.65 0.67
CA ARG A 398 -21.19 -1.65 -0.08
C ARG A 398 -20.00 -2.12 0.73
N VAL A 399 -19.58 -3.34 0.44
CA VAL A 399 -18.36 -3.89 1.02
C VAL A 399 -17.17 -3.00 0.59
N ALA A 400 -16.28 -2.70 1.52
CA ALA A 400 -15.06 -1.96 1.23
C ALA A 400 -14.07 -2.88 0.51
N VAL A 401 -13.59 -2.43 -0.64
CA VAL A 401 -12.68 -3.17 -1.52
C VAL A 401 -11.39 -2.36 -1.74
N PRO A 402 -10.25 -3.02 -1.96
CA PRO A 402 -8.98 -2.37 -2.29
C PRO A 402 -9.00 -1.61 -3.62
#